data_AF-A0A2E3MSG0-F1
#
_entry.id   AF-A0A2E3MSG0-F1
#
_cell.length_a   1.000
_cell.length_b   1.000
_cell.length_c   1.000
_cell.angle_alpha   90.00
_cell.angle_beta   90.00
_cell.angle_gamma   90.00
#
_symmetry.space_group_name_H-M   'P 1'
#
loop_
_entity.id
_entity.type
_entity.pdbx_description
1 polymer ?
#
loop_
_entity_poly.entity_id
_entity_poly.type
_entity_poly.pdbx_seq_one_letter_code
_entity_poly.pdbx_strand_id
1 'polypeptide(L)'
;MQHILPQRVGLPLRRIFSCGTLLCTMLAVTNAAELPPDLATLLKANCHRCHDKETAEGGLNLPELPFDLQQPEVRSRWILIYDRVDKHEMPPQAESLAGPQRAQLTSLLRETLVTAERSELFASGRGAMRRLNRDEFEQNLRDLLQLPHLDIRDMLPRDRRVLHFDKVSTALDMSRVQLSAYLDAAEAALRAATSTTDTAPSSQCRRVAGRQLSRHWSIAGGRQSLFFVRDSQVIDLEKRSPPNRQPDTTDPTVEMALFRSPGWPYSVFPRGLVASAAGEYRIRFAARAVVQLPDYALQAALHPVPMQFRARRPSNHDIAADIRPTGDLIDIQPENGIYETTVYLESGQTIEYGLLGLPNPQIDAQGRTGYYRYPPLPADGQPGVAFRWLEMAGPQVPREWPPASHRVLFDDLGSPVASTNPERDARRLMRRFIHRAAREPVPADALAAFETLVVSCLQRGLPLSEALLAGYQAFLCSDLFLFLQDPPPFSRHPSISRNPCISRNPWRPTLTSRSPTALLWKTSTCWERGARVIAVWGTVIP
;
A
#
# COMPACT_ATOMS: atom_id res chain seq x y z
N MET A 1 20.27 -23.60 -80.03
CA MET A 1 21.59 -23.00 -79.70
C MET A 1 21.76 -23.18 -78.20
N GLN A 2 22.41 -24.27 -77.75
CA GLN A 2 23.87 -24.38 -77.58
C GLN A 2 24.39 -23.29 -76.63
N HIS A 3 24.59 -23.57 -75.33
CA HIS A 3 25.75 -24.25 -74.71
C HIS A 3 27.02 -23.38 -74.69
N ILE A 4 27.70 -23.33 -73.51
CA ILE A 4 29.15 -23.55 -73.26
C ILE A 4 29.59 -22.87 -71.94
N LEU A 5 29.93 -23.71 -70.95
CA LEU A 5 30.94 -23.50 -69.89
C LEU A 5 32.28 -24.06 -70.41
N PRO A 6 33.42 -24.03 -69.68
CA PRO A 6 34.04 -23.03 -68.79
C PRO A 6 35.53 -22.81 -69.20
N GLN A 7 36.40 -22.22 -68.35
CA GLN A 7 37.84 -22.63 -68.29
C GLN A 7 38.57 -22.24 -66.98
N ARG A 8 39.71 -22.92 -66.72
CA ARG A 8 40.50 -22.91 -65.46
C ARG A 8 41.95 -22.42 -65.66
N VAL A 9 42.53 -21.75 -64.65
CA VAL A 9 43.98 -21.64 -64.32
C VAL A 9 44.12 -21.40 -62.79
N GLY A 10 45.13 -21.83 -62.03
CA GLY A 10 46.18 -22.82 -62.34
C GLY A 10 47.44 -22.87 -61.44
N LEU A 11 47.30 -23.06 -60.10
CA LEU A 11 48.39 -23.45 -59.14
C LEU A 11 49.51 -22.37 -58.88
N PRO A 12 50.44 -22.52 -57.88
CA PRO A 12 50.76 -23.70 -57.06
C PRO A 12 50.86 -23.52 -55.52
N LEU A 13 51.15 -24.66 -54.88
CA LEU A 13 51.31 -24.98 -53.46
C LEU A 13 52.19 -24.03 -52.61
N ARG A 14 51.82 -23.90 -51.34
CA ARG A 14 52.75 -24.18 -50.21
C ARG A 14 52.07 -25.00 -49.12
N ARG A 15 52.83 -25.91 -48.52
CA ARG A 15 52.40 -26.88 -47.49
C ARG A 15 52.51 -26.28 -46.08
N ILE A 16 52.05 -27.09 -45.11
CA ILE A 16 52.62 -27.36 -43.77
C ILE A 16 51.73 -26.94 -42.56
N PHE A 17 51.60 -27.92 -41.64
CA PHE A 17 51.06 -27.93 -40.26
C PHE A 17 49.56 -27.81 -39.98
N SER A 18 48.96 -29.00 -39.84
CA SER A 18 47.89 -29.31 -38.88
C SER A 18 48.37 -29.09 -37.45
N CYS A 19 47.55 -28.46 -36.59
CA CYS A 19 47.52 -28.78 -35.16
C CYS A 19 46.18 -28.39 -34.50
N GLY A 20 45.51 -29.38 -33.89
CA GLY A 20 44.71 -29.20 -32.67
C GLY A 20 43.45 -28.32 -32.70
N THR A 21 42.31 -28.87 -33.12
CA THR A 21 41.01 -28.44 -32.62
C THR A 21 40.90 -28.74 -31.12
N LEU A 22 41.11 -27.72 -30.28
CA LEU A 22 40.93 -27.79 -28.84
C LEU A 22 39.43 -27.67 -28.50
N LEU A 23 38.70 -28.77 -28.66
CA LEU A 23 37.32 -28.91 -28.20
C LEU A 23 37.33 -28.97 -26.66
N CYS A 24 37.24 -27.81 -26.02
CA CYS A 24 37.21 -27.70 -24.57
C CYS A 24 35.85 -28.15 -24.03
N THR A 25 35.66 -29.47 -23.91
CA THR A 25 34.54 -30.05 -23.17
C THR A 25 34.69 -29.68 -21.70
N MET A 26 33.98 -28.64 -21.28
CA MET A 26 33.67 -28.34 -19.88
C MET A 26 32.87 -29.51 -19.30
N LEU A 27 33.58 -30.56 -18.87
CA LEU A 27 33.06 -31.52 -17.92
C LEU A 27 32.80 -30.75 -16.62
N ALA A 28 31.53 -30.39 -16.41
CA ALA A 28 31.06 -29.97 -15.10
C ALA A 28 31.26 -31.17 -14.17
N VAL A 29 32.37 -31.17 -13.43
CA VAL A 29 32.59 -32.10 -12.33
C VAL A 29 31.55 -31.75 -11.28
N THR A 30 30.45 -32.49 -11.28
CA THR A 30 29.55 -32.58 -10.14
C THR A 30 30.36 -33.17 -9.01
N ASN A 31 30.96 -32.32 -8.17
CA ASN A 31 31.48 -32.75 -6.88
C ASN A 31 30.28 -33.28 -6.09
N ALA A 32 30.09 -34.60 -6.10
CA ALA A 32 29.34 -35.25 -5.05
C ALA A 32 30.01 -34.85 -3.74
N ALA A 33 29.28 -34.15 -2.87
CA ALA A 33 29.85 -33.66 -1.62
C ALA A 33 30.24 -34.86 -0.76
N GLU A 34 31.55 -35.14 -0.69
CA GLU A 34 32.06 -36.27 0.08
C GLU A 34 31.89 -36.02 1.58
N LEU A 35 31.46 -37.06 2.28
CA LEU A 35 31.23 -37.02 3.72
C LEU A 35 32.58 -36.87 4.44
N PRO A 36 32.80 -35.85 5.29
CA PRO A 36 34.11 -35.56 5.89
C PRO A 36 34.75 -36.79 6.55
N PRO A 37 36.07 -37.04 6.40
CA PRO A 37 36.70 -38.30 6.77
C PRO A 37 36.58 -38.62 8.27
N ASP A 38 36.65 -37.61 9.13
CA ASP A 38 36.47 -37.77 10.58
C ASP A 38 35.02 -38.14 10.92
N LEU A 39 34.04 -37.53 10.23
CA LEU A 39 32.62 -37.85 10.38
C LEU A 39 32.33 -39.27 9.89
N ALA A 40 32.88 -39.67 8.74
CA ALA A 40 32.75 -41.02 8.19
C ALA A 40 33.31 -42.08 9.15
N THR A 41 34.44 -41.79 9.78
CA THR A 41 35.08 -42.67 10.77
C THR A 41 34.19 -42.84 12.02
N LEU A 42 33.63 -41.74 12.54
CA LEU A 42 32.72 -41.77 13.69
C LEU A 42 31.42 -42.54 13.40
N LEU A 43 30.79 -42.33 12.23
CA LEU A 43 29.58 -43.04 11.82
C LEU A 43 29.84 -44.53 11.62
N LYS A 44 30.96 -44.90 10.98
CA LYS A 44 31.33 -46.30 10.77
C LYS A 44 31.61 -47.04 12.07
N ALA A 45 32.23 -46.38 13.04
CA ALA A 45 32.55 -46.98 14.34
C ALA A 45 31.32 -47.16 15.26
N ASN A 46 30.39 -46.21 15.27
CA ASN A 46 29.34 -46.13 16.31
C ASN A 46 27.90 -46.32 15.79
N CYS A 47 27.65 -46.15 14.48
CA CYS A 47 26.27 -46.09 13.94
C CYS A 47 25.96 -47.19 12.91
N HIS A 48 26.94 -47.63 12.11
CA HIS A 48 26.70 -48.58 11.02
C HIS A 48 26.22 -49.97 11.50
N ARG A 49 26.47 -50.37 12.75
CA ARG A 49 26.01 -51.67 13.29
C ARG A 49 24.48 -51.82 13.31
N CYS A 50 23.73 -50.72 13.39
CA CYS A 50 22.27 -50.70 13.45
C CYS A 50 21.63 -49.98 12.25
N HIS A 51 22.37 -49.07 11.60
CA HIS A 51 21.90 -48.26 10.48
C HIS A 51 22.64 -48.57 9.18
N ASP A 52 22.77 -49.85 8.85
CA ASP A 52 23.23 -50.34 7.55
C ASP A 52 22.07 -50.80 6.65
N LYS A 53 22.40 -51.49 5.56
CA LYS A 53 21.44 -52.01 4.57
C LYS A 53 20.64 -53.21 5.06
N GLU A 54 21.21 -54.04 5.94
CA GLU A 54 20.61 -55.29 6.39
C GLU A 54 19.70 -55.08 7.60
N THR A 55 20.10 -54.21 8.52
CA THR A 55 19.38 -53.92 9.77
C THR A 55 18.45 -52.72 9.64
N ALA A 56 18.93 -51.64 9.02
CA ALA A 56 18.20 -50.40 8.72
C ALA A 56 17.27 -49.88 9.86
N GLU A 57 17.71 -49.93 11.12
CA GLU A 57 16.86 -49.59 12.27
C GLU A 57 16.30 -48.16 12.14
N GLY A 58 15.01 -48.00 12.47
CA GLY A 58 14.30 -46.73 12.29
C GLY A 58 14.10 -46.30 10.82
N GLY A 59 14.35 -47.19 9.86
CA GLY A 59 14.27 -46.87 8.42
C GLY A 59 15.44 -46.01 7.93
N LEU A 60 16.61 -46.14 8.55
CA LEU A 60 17.81 -45.37 8.23
C LEU A 60 18.96 -46.29 7.81
N ASN A 61 19.43 -46.12 6.57
CA ASN A 61 20.63 -46.74 6.02
C ASN A 61 21.67 -45.63 5.79
N LEU A 62 22.68 -45.52 6.67
CA LEU A 62 23.73 -44.50 6.59
C LEU A 62 24.68 -44.71 5.40
N PRO A 63 25.17 -45.93 5.08
CA PRO A 63 25.99 -46.20 3.89
C PRO A 63 25.39 -45.74 2.55
N GLU A 64 24.06 -45.74 2.40
CA GLU A 64 23.38 -45.32 1.15
C GLU A 64 22.81 -43.90 1.22
N LEU A 65 22.94 -43.19 2.35
CA LEU A 65 22.45 -41.81 2.51
C LEU A 65 23.44 -40.80 1.89
N PRO A 66 23.05 -40.02 0.86
CA PRO A 66 23.93 -39.01 0.28
C PRO A 66 24.32 -37.93 1.30
N PHE A 67 25.50 -37.31 1.12
CA PHE A 67 25.94 -36.15 1.90
C PHE A 67 25.85 -34.82 1.14
N ASP A 68 25.04 -34.77 0.07
CA ASP A 68 24.73 -33.53 -0.64
C ASP A 68 23.75 -32.68 0.16
N LEU A 69 24.30 -31.86 1.06
CA LEU A 69 23.54 -30.94 1.91
C LEU A 69 22.91 -29.75 1.15
N GLN A 70 23.12 -29.62 -0.17
CA GLN A 70 22.40 -28.65 -1.00
C GLN A 70 20.98 -29.14 -1.35
N GLN A 71 20.71 -30.45 -1.22
CA GLN A 71 19.37 -31.01 -1.45
C GLN A 71 18.52 -30.91 -0.17
N PRO A 72 17.35 -30.23 -0.18
CA PRO A 72 16.55 -29.99 1.03
C PRO A 72 16.14 -31.26 1.77
N GLU A 73 15.78 -32.33 1.05
CA GLU A 73 15.36 -33.61 1.63
C GLU A 73 16.53 -34.34 2.33
N VAL A 74 17.70 -34.36 1.69
CA VAL A 74 18.94 -34.94 2.22
C VAL A 74 19.37 -34.19 3.48
N ARG A 75 19.43 -32.86 3.41
CA ARG A 75 19.76 -32.01 4.55
C ARG A 75 18.77 -32.18 5.71
N SER A 76 17.47 -32.28 5.43
CA SER A 76 16.44 -32.52 6.45
C SER A 76 16.65 -33.85 7.18
N ARG A 77 17.09 -34.90 6.46
CA ARG A 77 17.47 -36.19 7.06
C ARG A 77 18.69 -36.06 7.98
N TRP A 78 19.71 -35.31 7.58
CA TRP A 78 20.90 -35.08 8.40
C TRP A 78 20.65 -34.18 9.63
N ILE A 79 19.76 -33.19 9.52
CA ILE A 79 19.27 -32.40 10.67
C ILE A 79 18.57 -33.33 11.68
N LEU A 80 17.72 -34.25 11.22
CA LEU A 80 17.06 -35.21 12.11
C LEU A 80 18.07 -36.13 12.81
N ILE A 81 19.12 -36.59 12.12
CA ILE A 81 20.20 -37.38 12.72
C ILE A 81 20.93 -36.57 13.79
N TYR A 82 21.31 -35.33 13.49
CA TYR A 82 21.92 -34.40 14.44
C TYR A 82 21.05 -34.24 15.69
N ASP A 83 19.76 -33.93 15.52
CA ASP A 83 18.80 -33.69 16.60
C ASP A 83 18.66 -34.89 17.54
N ARG A 84 18.61 -36.12 17.00
CA ARG A 84 18.47 -37.35 17.79
C ARG A 84 19.74 -37.66 18.60
N VAL A 85 20.92 -37.35 18.05
CA VAL A 85 22.20 -37.54 18.76
C VAL A 85 22.40 -36.45 19.84
N ASP A 86 22.03 -35.20 19.54
CA ASP A 86 22.11 -34.05 20.45
C ASP A 86 21.16 -34.22 21.66
N LYS A 87 19.93 -34.67 21.42
CA LYS A 87 18.92 -35.00 22.46
C LYS A 87 19.21 -36.29 23.24
N HIS A 88 20.31 -36.98 22.94
CA HIS A 88 20.69 -38.28 23.54
C HIS A 88 19.66 -39.41 23.31
N GLU A 89 18.80 -39.28 22.30
CA GLU A 89 17.85 -40.32 21.89
C GLU A 89 18.54 -41.44 21.08
N MET A 90 19.69 -41.14 20.47
CA MET A 90 20.52 -42.08 19.72
C MET A 90 21.99 -42.01 20.16
N PRO A 91 22.72 -43.14 20.26
CA PRO A 91 22.21 -44.52 20.26
C PRO A 91 21.36 -44.82 21.52
N PRO A 92 20.43 -45.81 21.45
CA PRO A 92 19.55 -46.16 22.57
C PRO A 92 20.29 -46.83 23.75
N GLN A 93 21.46 -47.40 23.49
CA GLN A 93 22.42 -47.84 24.51
C GLN A 93 23.45 -46.72 24.68
N ALA A 94 23.40 -46.00 25.81
CA ALA A 94 24.20 -44.79 26.03
C ALA A 94 25.72 -45.06 25.96
N GLU A 95 26.13 -46.28 26.28
CA GLU A 95 27.51 -46.78 26.24
C GLU A 95 28.05 -46.93 24.81
N SER A 96 27.18 -46.99 23.79
CA SER A 96 27.55 -47.17 22.38
C SER A 96 28.09 -45.89 21.71
N LEU A 97 28.08 -44.74 22.41
CA LEU A 97 28.70 -43.50 21.93
C LEU A 97 29.15 -42.64 23.13
N ALA A 98 30.46 -42.64 23.40
CA ALA A 98 31.01 -41.92 24.55
C ALA A 98 30.80 -40.40 24.43
N GLY A 99 30.64 -39.71 25.57
CA GLY A 99 30.38 -38.26 25.63
C GLY A 99 31.30 -37.39 24.75
N PRO A 100 32.63 -37.60 24.75
CA PRO A 100 33.55 -36.86 23.87
C PRO A 100 33.30 -37.12 22.38
N GLN A 101 33.02 -38.36 21.99
CA GLN A 101 32.72 -38.73 20.60
C GLN A 101 31.36 -38.17 20.15
N ARG A 102 30.36 -38.15 21.04
CA ARG A 102 29.07 -37.48 20.81
C ARG A 102 29.25 -35.99 20.56
N ALA A 103 30.06 -35.31 21.39
CA ALA A 103 30.36 -33.89 21.22
C ALA A 103 31.13 -33.61 19.91
N GLN A 104 32.08 -34.46 19.54
CA GLN A 104 32.80 -34.35 18.26
C GLN A 104 31.86 -34.55 17.06
N LEU A 105 31.02 -35.60 17.09
CA LEU A 105 30.03 -35.91 16.07
C LEU A 105 29.04 -34.77 15.86
N THR A 106 28.46 -34.23 16.96
CA THR A 106 27.55 -33.10 16.87
C THR A 106 28.24 -31.81 16.45
N SER A 107 29.50 -31.55 16.83
CA SER A 107 30.24 -30.37 16.35
C SER A 107 30.45 -30.42 14.83
N LEU A 108 30.94 -31.55 14.29
CA LEU A 108 31.18 -31.72 12.86
C LEU A 108 29.90 -31.65 12.02
N LEU A 109 28.81 -32.28 12.50
CA LEU A 109 27.49 -32.17 11.86
C LEU A 109 26.94 -30.74 11.94
N ARG A 110 27.08 -30.06 13.09
CA ARG A 110 26.64 -28.66 13.24
C ARG A 110 27.39 -27.74 12.27
N GLU A 111 28.70 -27.86 12.18
CA GLU A 111 29.54 -27.02 11.30
C GLU A 111 29.19 -27.21 9.82
N THR A 112 29.02 -28.46 9.37
CA THR A 112 28.65 -28.78 7.98
C THR A 112 27.21 -28.34 7.65
N LEU A 113 26.24 -28.64 8.51
CA LEU A 113 24.84 -28.23 8.33
C LEU A 113 24.67 -26.70 8.33
N VAL A 114 25.28 -25.99 9.28
CA VAL A 114 25.24 -24.52 9.34
C VAL A 114 25.97 -23.88 8.15
N THR A 115 27.00 -24.53 7.61
CA THR A 115 27.67 -24.03 6.39
C THR A 115 26.80 -24.19 5.15
N ALA A 116 26.13 -25.34 5.00
CA ALA A 116 25.18 -25.57 3.91
C ALA A 116 23.95 -24.63 3.99
N GLU A 117 23.35 -24.51 5.17
CA GLU A 117 22.26 -23.55 5.44
C GLU A 117 22.68 -22.11 5.13
N ARG A 118 23.86 -21.67 5.59
CA ARG A 118 24.37 -20.33 5.26
C ARG A 118 24.57 -20.15 3.76
N SER A 119 25.11 -21.14 3.06
CA SER A 119 25.33 -21.08 1.61
C SER A 119 24.02 -20.88 0.85
N GLU A 120 22.96 -21.61 1.22
CA GLU A 120 21.62 -21.42 0.67
C GLU A 120 21.07 -20.03 1.02
N LEU A 121 21.12 -19.61 2.30
CA LEU A 121 20.66 -18.28 2.73
C LEU A 121 21.39 -17.13 2.02
N PHE A 122 22.67 -17.30 1.65
CA PHE A 122 23.43 -16.35 0.83
C PHE A 122 22.98 -16.33 -0.63
N ALA A 123 22.50 -17.45 -1.17
CA ALA A 123 22.05 -17.57 -2.56
C ALA A 123 20.57 -17.21 -2.77
N SER A 124 19.69 -17.50 -1.82
CA SER A 124 18.23 -17.36 -1.95
C SER A 124 17.58 -16.37 -0.98
N GLY A 125 18.35 -15.72 -0.10
CA GLY A 125 17.81 -14.86 0.96
C GLY A 125 17.24 -15.65 2.14
N ARG A 126 16.69 -14.93 3.14
CA ARG A 126 16.26 -15.52 4.44
C ARG A 126 14.81 -16.01 4.48
N GLY A 127 14.04 -15.82 3.42
CA GLY A 127 12.62 -16.12 3.41
C GLY A 127 12.06 -16.15 1.99
N ALA A 128 10.94 -16.87 1.83
CA ALA A 128 10.25 -16.95 0.56
C ALA A 128 9.73 -15.57 0.12
N MET A 129 9.85 -15.28 -1.19
CA MET A 129 9.35 -14.05 -1.80
C MET A 129 7.92 -13.76 -1.35
N ARG A 130 7.65 -12.52 -0.92
CA ARG A 130 6.31 -12.09 -0.53
C ARG A 130 5.83 -10.94 -1.40
N ARG A 131 4.55 -10.95 -1.75
CA ARG A 131 3.91 -9.78 -2.35
C ARG A 131 3.88 -8.61 -1.35
N LEU A 132 3.86 -7.37 -1.84
CA LEU A 132 3.47 -6.20 -1.07
C LEU A 132 1.99 -6.32 -0.67
N ASN A 133 1.67 -6.16 0.61
CA ASN A 133 0.26 -6.07 0.98
C ASN A 133 -0.36 -4.76 0.44
N ARG A 134 -1.69 -4.66 0.40
CA ARG A 134 -2.38 -3.52 -0.22
C ARG A 134 -2.02 -2.15 0.38
N ASP A 135 -1.77 -2.11 1.69
CA ASP A 135 -1.38 -0.89 2.42
C ASP A 135 0.08 -0.51 2.09
N GLU A 136 0.98 -1.50 1.95
CA GLU A 136 2.35 -1.30 1.47
C GLU A 136 2.39 -0.81 0.02
N PHE A 137 1.57 -1.38 -0.88
CA PHE A 137 1.52 -0.96 -2.29
C PHE A 137 1.06 0.49 -2.44
N GLU A 138 -0.03 0.88 -1.77
CA GLU A 138 -0.49 2.27 -1.74
C GLU A 138 0.62 3.20 -1.22
N GLN A 139 1.25 2.87 -0.10
CA GLN A 139 2.28 3.74 0.50
C GLN A 139 3.54 3.85 -0.38
N ASN A 140 3.91 2.79 -1.10
CA ASN A 140 5.01 2.85 -2.09
C ASN A 140 4.65 3.77 -3.27
N LEU A 141 3.39 3.73 -3.75
CA LEU A 141 2.96 4.63 -4.83
C LEU A 141 2.79 6.08 -4.38
N ARG A 142 2.36 6.34 -3.14
CA ARG A 142 2.34 7.68 -2.54
C ARG A 142 3.71 8.35 -2.59
N ASP A 143 4.75 7.62 -2.21
CA ASP A 143 6.13 8.11 -2.20
C ASP A 143 6.71 8.22 -3.61
N LEU A 144 6.68 7.13 -4.39
CA LEU A 144 7.20 7.07 -5.76
C LEU A 144 6.59 8.17 -6.65
N LEU A 145 5.27 8.33 -6.62
CA LEU A 145 4.53 9.28 -7.45
C LEU A 145 4.37 10.67 -6.82
N GLN A 146 4.91 10.91 -5.62
CA GLN A 146 4.78 12.17 -4.90
C GLN A 146 3.30 12.61 -4.72
N LEU A 147 2.45 11.66 -4.35
CA LEU A 147 1.00 11.82 -4.13
C LEU A 147 0.63 11.41 -2.69
N PRO A 148 0.88 12.24 -1.66
CA PRO A 148 0.63 11.85 -0.26
C PRO A 148 -0.84 11.48 0.03
N HIS A 149 -1.78 12.03 -0.74
CA HIS A 149 -3.22 11.80 -0.59
C HIS A 149 -3.81 10.79 -1.57
N LEU A 150 -2.98 9.97 -2.25
CA LEU A 150 -3.46 8.88 -3.11
C LEU A 150 -4.28 7.89 -2.27
N ASP A 151 -5.47 7.51 -2.76
CA ASP A 151 -6.39 6.57 -2.11
C ASP A 151 -6.79 5.49 -3.12
N ILE A 152 -6.14 4.33 -3.01
CA ILE A 152 -6.31 3.17 -3.91
C ILE A 152 -6.37 1.84 -3.15
N ARG A 153 -6.11 1.82 -1.83
CA ARG A 153 -6.03 0.60 -1.00
C ARG A 153 -7.26 -0.29 -1.15
N ASP A 154 -8.46 0.32 -1.18
CA ASP A 154 -9.71 -0.42 -1.24
C ASP A 154 -10.18 -0.75 -2.68
N MET A 155 -9.39 -0.37 -3.71
CA MET A 155 -9.45 -1.01 -5.03
C MET A 155 -8.85 -2.42 -5.00
N LEU A 156 -7.91 -2.68 -4.08
CA LEU A 156 -7.26 -3.97 -3.93
C LEU A 156 -8.05 -4.91 -2.99
N PRO A 157 -8.19 -6.20 -3.34
CA PRO A 157 -8.75 -7.21 -2.45
C PRO A 157 -8.02 -7.23 -1.10
N ARG A 158 -8.77 -7.41 0.00
CA ARG A 158 -8.18 -7.46 1.34
C ARG A 158 -7.32 -8.72 1.52
N ASP A 159 -6.05 -8.52 1.89
CA ASP A 159 -5.11 -9.60 2.17
C ASP A 159 -5.56 -10.49 3.34
N ARG A 160 -5.21 -11.79 3.28
CA ARG A 160 -5.50 -12.75 4.35
C ARG A 160 -4.56 -12.52 5.54
N ARG A 161 -5.06 -12.76 6.75
CA ARG A 161 -4.23 -12.72 7.97
C ARG A 161 -3.92 -14.12 8.47
N VAL A 162 -2.63 -14.40 8.68
CA VAL A 162 -2.11 -15.64 9.27
C VAL A 162 -1.30 -15.25 10.51
N LEU A 163 -1.49 -15.96 11.63
CA LEU A 163 -0.91 -15.61 12.94
C LEU A 163 -1.20 -14.14 13.37
N HIS A 164 -2.34 -13.60 12.94
CA HIS A 164 -2.76 -12.19 13.08
C HIS A 164 -2.00 -11.15 12.23
N PHE A 165 -1.02 -11.56 11.42
CA PHE A 165 -0.26 -10.69 10.51
C PHE A 165 -0.76 -10.81 9.06
N ASP A 166 -0.69 -9.70 8.31
CA ASP A 166 -0.98 -9.58 6.87
C ASP A 166 0.31 -9.41 6.03
N LYS A 167 1.45 -9.85 6.57
CA LYS A 167 2.79 -9.79 5.94
C LYS A 167 3.46 -11.17 5.78
N VAL A 168 2.72 -12.25 6.05
CA VAL A 168 3.22 -13.62 5.95
C VAL A 168 3.21 -14.04 4.47
N SER A 169 4.35 -14.46 3.92
CA SER A 169 4.49 -14.83 2.50
C SER A 169 3.45 -15.86 2.04
N THR A 170 3.22 -16.91 2.83
CA THR A 170 2.22 -17.97 2.56
C THR A 170 0.77 -17.49 2.59
N ALA A 171 0.49 -16.29 3.10
CA ALA A 171 -0.85 -15.68 3.12
C ALA A 171 -1.08 -14.69 1.95
N LEU A 172 -0.02 -14.37 1.20
CA LEU A 172 0.02 -13.34 0.16
C LEU A 172 0.18 -13.97 -1.23
N ASP A 173 -0.70 -14.93 -1.51
CA ASP A 173 -0.87 -15.50 -2.84
C ASP A 173 -1.24 -14.42 -3.87
N MET A 174 -0.86 -14.64 -5.13
CA MET A 174 -1.29 -13.82 -6.27
C MET A 174 -2.29 -14.61 -7.12
N SER A 175 -3.41 -13.98 -7.46
CA SER A 175 -4.44 -14.56 -8.33
C SER A 175 -4.75 -13.62 -9.49
N ARG A 176 -5.38 -14.14 -10.57
CA ARG A 176 -5.83 -13.31 -11.71
C ARG A 176 -6.70 -12.12 -11.27
N VAL A 177 -7.55 -12.30 -10.25
CA VAL A 177 -8.41 -11.24 -9.72
C VAL A 177 -7.58 -10.15 -9.02
N GLN A 178 -6.59 -10.54 -8.22
CA GLN A 178 -5.67 -9.57 -7.61
C GLN A 178 -4.86 -8.84 -8.69
N LEU A 179 -4.27 -9.54 -9.66
CA LEU A 179 -3.47 -8.91 -10.72
C LEU A 179 -4.30 -7.89 -11.53
N SER A 180 -5.56 -8.19 -11.83
CA SER A 180 -6.47 -7.22 -12.46
C SER A 180 -6.66 -5.97 -11.57
N ALA A 181 -6.92 -6.16 -10.28
CA ALA A 181 -7.08 -5.05 -9.34
C ALA A 181 -5.80 -4.23 -9.16
N TYR A 182 -4.62 -4.86 -9.22
CA TYR A 182 -3.33 -4.16 -9.23
C TYR A 182 -3.14 -3.32 -10.49
N LEU A 183 -3.51 -3.84 -11.67
CA LEU A 183 -3.49 -3.06 -12.92
C LEU A 183 -4.43 -1.85 -12.85
N ASP A 184 -5.67 -2.05 -12.38
CA ASP A 184 -6.66 -0.98 -12.23
C ASP A 184 -6.20 0.09 -11.22
N ALA A 185 -5.64 -0.33 -10.07
CA ALA A 185 -5.12 0.57 -9.04
C ALA A 185 -3.85 1.32 -9.48
N ALA A 186 -2.94 0.65 -10.21
CA ALA A 186 -1.77 1.27 -10.79
C ALA A 186 -2.15 2.31 -11.86
N GLU A 187 -3.14 2.01 -12.73
CA GLU A 187 -3.65 3.02 -13.67
C GLU A 187 -4.25 4.21 -12.92
N ALA A 188 -5.13 4.00 -11.92
CA ALA A 188 -5.71 5.09 -11.15
C ALA A 188 -4.64 6.01 -10.51
N ALA A 189 -3.57 5.43 -9.95
CA ALA A 189 -2.46 6.17 -9.37
C ALA A 189 -1.65 6.95 -10.42
N LEU A 190 -1.32 6.33 -11.56
CA LEU A 190 -0.61 6.96 -12.66
C LEU A 190 -1.42 8.09 -13.33
N ARG A 191 -2.74 7.91 -13.44
CA ARG A 191 -3.69 8.94 -13.89
C ARG A 191 -3.73 10.11 -12.91
N ALA A 192 -3.80 9.85 -11.60
CA ALA A 192 -3.78 10.88 -10.57
C ALA A 192 -2.46 11.69 -10.53
N ALA A 193 -1.34 11.09 -10.94
CA ALA A 193 -0.06 11.78 -11.10
C ALA A 193 0.02 12.63 -12.39
N THR A 194 -0.86 12.40 -13.36
CA THR A 194 -0.78 13.03 -14.69
C THR A 194 -1.59 14.32 -14.76
N SER A 195 -0.91 15.47 -14.74
CA SER A 195 -1.50 16.73 -15.22
C SER A 195 -1.81 16.68 -16.73
N THR A 196 -2.93 17.29 -17.13
CA THR A 196 -3.36 17.45 -18.54
C THR A 196 -3.45 18.91 -19.02
N THR A 197 -3.11 19.90 -18.19
CA THR A 197 -3.23 21.33 -18.52
C THR A 197 -1.89 22.07 -18.50
N ASP A 198 -1.68 22.98 -19.46
CA ASP A 198 -0.49 23.83 -19.57
C ASP A 198 -0.28 24.77 -18.37
N THR A 199 -1.39 25.22 -17.78
CA THR A 199 -1.38 26.15 -16.66
C THR A 199 -1.85 25.47 -15.38
N ALA A 200 -1.26 25.87 -14.25
CA ALA A 200 -1.74 25.50 -12.93
C ALA A 200 -3.18 25.99 -12.66
N PRO A 201 -3.96 25.29 -11.83
CA PRO A 201 -5.31 25.72 -11.47
C PRO A 201 -5.30 27.05 -10.72
N SER A 202 -6.30 27.90 -10.97
CA SER A 202 -6.45 29.16 -10.23
C SER A 202 -6.85 28.91 -8.78
N SER A 203 -6.07 29.46 -7.83
CA SER A 203 -6.42 29.42 -6.41
C SER A 203 -7.57 30.41 -6.14
N GLN A 204 -8.63 29.95 -5.49
CA GLN A 204 -9.78 30.77 -5.10
C GLN A 204 -9.88 30.82 -3.57
N CYS A 205 -10.13 32.00 -3.02
CA CYS A 205 -10.48 32.18 -1.61
C CYS A 205 -11.98 32.50 -1.52
N ARG A 206 -12.72 31.73 -0.73
CA ARG A 206 -14.15 31.96 -0.45
C ARG A 206 -14.40 31.87 1.04
N ARG A 207 -15.15 32.84 1.57
CA ARG A 207 -15.55 32.92 2.97
C ARG A 207 -17.07 32.83 3.09
N VAL A 208 -17.53 32.01 4.03
CA VAL A 208 -18.92 31.85 4.43
C VAL A 208 -19.09 32.30 5.88
N ALA A 209 -20.24 32.89 6.21
CA ALA A 209 -20.59 33.31 7.56
C ALA A 209 -22.12 33.22 7.76
N GLY A 210 -22.57 33.20 9.01
CA GLY A 210 -23.98 33.10 9.35
C GLY A 210 -24.64 31.91 8.65
N ARG A 211 -25.73 32.16 7.93
CA ARG A 211 -26.55 31.10 7.31
C ARG A 211 -25.77 30.22 6.31
N GLN A 212 -24.74 30.76 5.65
CA GLN A 212 -23.95 30.02 4.66
C GLN A 212 -23.07 28.90 5.25
N LEU A 213 -22.90 28.85 6.58
CA LEU A 213 -22.18 27.77 7.27
C LEU A 213 -22.85 26.39 7.15
N SER A 214 -24.15 26.32 6.80
CA SER A 214 -24.82 25.04 6.52
C SER A 214 -25.77 25.13 5.33
N ARG A 215 -25.73 24.14 4.43
CA ARG A 215 -26.71 23.99 3.35
C ARG A 215 -28.16 23.94 3.87
N HIS A 216 -28.41 23.30 5.01
CA HIS A 216 -29.74 22.93 5.54
C HIS A 216 -30.18 23.80 6.72
N TRP A 217 -31.49 24.12 6.81
CA TRP A 217 -32.07 24.89 7.94
C TRP A 217 -32.30 24.04 9.18
N SER A 218 -32.68 22.78 8.96
CA SER A 218 -32.82 21.75 9.96
C SER A 218 -32.18 20.47 9.44
N ILE A 219 -31.63 19.68 10.36
CA ILE A 219 -31.06 18.36 10.07
C ILE A 219 -31.77 17.31 10.93
N ALA A 220 -31.50 16.04 10.66
CA ALA A 220 -31.94 14.94 11.52
C ALA A 220 -31.50 15.19 12.98
N GLY A 221 -32.40 14.93 13.93
CA GLY A 221 -32.26 15.33 15.34
C GLY A 221 -32.77 16.75 15.66
N GLY A 222 -33.31 17.48 14.69
CA GLY A 222 -34.07 18.71 14.94
C GLY A 222 -33.23 19.89 15.45
N ARG A 223 -33.89 20.81 16.18
CA ARG A 223 -33.23 22.01 16.76
C ARG A 223 -32.13 21.65 17.75
N GLN A 224 -32.17 20.47 18.37
CA GLN A 224 -31.13 20.00 19.29
C GLN A 224 -29.84 19.57 18.56
N SER A 225 -29.86 19.38 17.24
CA SER A 225 -28.65 19.00 16.48
C SER A 225 -27.93 20.19 15.86
N LEU A 226 -28.68 21.14 15.30
CA LEU A 226 -28.15 22.35 14.69
C LEU A 226 -29.16 23.48 14.78
N PHE A 227 -28.68 24.67 15.16
CA PHE A 227 -29.43 25.91 15.13
C PHE A 227 -28.50 27.10 14.91
N PHE A 228 -29.08 28.30 14.78
CA PHE A 228 -28.34 29.54 14.63
C PHE A 228 -28.56 30.42 15.85
N VAL A 229 -27.54 31.18 16.23
CA VAL A 229 -27.55 32.06 17.40
C VAL A 229 -27.04 33.45 17.05
N ARG A 230 -27.45 34.44 17.84
CA ARG A 230 -26.83 35.77 17.93
C ARG A 230 -26.70 36.08 19.42
N ASP A 231 -25.56 36.62 19.84
CA ASP A 231 -25.27 36.96 21.24
C ASP A 231 -25.52 35.79 22.23
N SER A 232 -25.16 34.57 21.81
CA SER A 232 -25.40 33.30 22.52
C SER A 232 -26.87 32.91 22.76
N GLN A 233 -27.82 33.62 22.14
CA GLN A 233 -29.25 33.31 22.18
C GLN A 233 -29.72 32.75 20.83
N VAL A 234 -30.64 31.77 20.86
CA VAL A 234 -31.21 31.19 19.63
C VAL A 234 -31.96 32.25 18.84
N ILE A 235 -31.63 32.39 17.55
CA ILE A 235 -32.42 33.22 16.63
C ILE A 235 -33.46 32.34 15.95
N ASP A 236 -34.74 32.66 16.14
CA ASP A 236 -35.81 31.83 15.63
C ASP A 236 -36.04 32.05 14.14
N LEU A 237 -35.49 31.14 13.34
CA LEU A 237 -35.85 30.95 11.94
C LEU A 237 -37.02 29.95 11.89
N GLU A 238 -38.17 30.32 12.49
CA GLU A 238 -39.34 29.46 12.81
C GLU A 238 -39.90 28.59 11.65
N LYS A 239 -39.44 28.79 10.42
CA LYS A 239 -40.01 28.18 9.22
C LYS A 239 -39.15 27.00 8.77
N ARG A 240 -39.82 25.87 8.47
CA ARG A 240 -39.25 24.70 7.75
C ARG A 240 -38.82 25.02 6.31
N SER A 241 -38.95 26.27 5.90
CA SER A 241 -38.46 26.88 4.66
C SER A 241 -37.72 28.16 5.05
N PRO A 242 -36.85 28.74 4.19
CA PRO A 242 -36.42 30.13 4.39
C PRO A 242 -37.64 31.01 4.73
N PRO A 243 -37.56 31.93 5.70
CA PRO A 243 -38.56 32.98 5.77
C PRO A 243 -38.57 33.69 4.41
N ASN A 244 -39.68 33.54 3.67
CA ASN A 244 -39.80 34.03 2.31
C ASN A 244 -39.27 35.47 2.21
N ARG A 245 -38.25 35.67 1.36
CA ARG A 245 -37.51 36.93 1.11
C ARG A 245 -36.34 37.30 2.04
N GLN A 246 -35.84 36.45 2.94
CA GLN A 246 -34.47 36.68 3.44
C GLN A 246 -33.45 36.34 2.33
N PRO A 247 -32.65 37.30 1.85
CA PRO A 247 -31.57 37.03 0.92
C PRO A 247 -30.47 36.19 1.62
N ASP A 248 -29.67 35.46 0.84
CA ASP A 248 -28.58 34.60 1.35
C ASP A 248 -27.33 35.43 1.73
N THR A 249 -27.55 36.52 2.47
CA THR A 249 -26.53 37.48 2.89
C THR A 249 -25.66 36.92 4.00
N THR A 250 -24.35 37.09 3.87
CA THR A 250 -23.38 36.87 4.95
C THR A 250 -23.65 37.82 6.11
N ASP A 251 -24.22 37.29 7.19
CA ASP A 251 -24.34 37.97 8.48
C ASP A 251 -23.22 37.48 9.43
N PRO A 252 -22.18 38.28 9.72
CA PRO A 252 -21.07 37.91 10.60
C PRO A 252 -21.43 37.97 12.10
N THR A 253 -22.63 38.44 12.45
CA THR A 253 -23.15 38.44 13.83
C THR A 253 -23.81 37.11 14.22
N VAL A 254 -24.11 36.27 13.23
CA VAL A 254 -24.79 34.99 13.41
C VAL A 254 -23.79 33.84 13.46
N GLU A 255 -23.87 33.04 14.52
CA GLU A 255 -23.09 31.80 14.65
C GLU A 255 -23.97 30.58 14.32
N MET A 256 -23.37 29.55 13.73
CA MET A 256 -23.99 28.22 13.58
C MET A 256 -23.57 27.34 14.74
N ALA A 257 -24.51 26.88 15.56
CA ALA A 257 -24.25 26.00 16.68
C ALA A 257 -24.58 24.55 16.29
N LEU A 258 -23.64 23.62 16.51
CA LEU A 258 -23.69 22.21 16.10
C LEU A 258 -23.37 21.29 17.28
N PHE A 259 -24.25 20.33 17.55
CA PHE A 259 -24.24 19.49 18.77
C PHE A 259 -24.25 17.98 18.46
N ARG A 260 -23.81 17.56 17.27
CA ARG A 260 -23.80 16.13 16.91
C ARG A 260 -22.54 15.68 16.21
N SER A 261 -22.24 14.39 16.36
CA SER A 261 -21.15 13.73 15.63
C SER A 261 -21.49 13.58 14.13
N PRO A 262 -20.47 13.47 13.25
CA PRO A 262 -20.67 13.06 11.88
C PRO A 262 -21.16 11.62 11.86
N GLY A 263 -22.32 11.40 11.28
CA GLY A 263 -22.98 10.09 11.27
C GLY A 263 -24.17 10.13 10.35
N TRP A 264 -24.62 8.96 9.90
CA TRP A 264 -25.83 8.90 9.10
C TRP A 264 -27.03 9.38 9.95
N PRO A 265 -27.90 10.25 9.41
CA PRO A 265 -27.87 10.82 8.06
C PRO A 265 -26.97 12.08 7.99
N TYR A 266 -26.20 12.19 6.90
CA TYR A 266 -25.00 13.05 6.78
C TYR A 266 -25.28 14.33 5.97
N SER A 267 -25.30 15.54 6.56
CA SER A 267 -25.45 16.77 5.73
C SER A 267 -25.04 18.10 6.38
N VAL A 268 -24.01 18.14 7.22
CA VAL A 268 -23.54 19.43 7.80
C VAL A 268 -22.28 19.89 7.07
N PHE A 269 -22.46 20.71 6.05
CA PHE A 269 -21.40 21.32 5.27
C PHE A 269 -21.80 22.72 4.76
N PRO A 270 -20.83 23.63 4.53
CA PRO A 270 -21.10 24.97 4.02
C PRO A 270 -21.86 25.00 2.70
N ARG A 271 -22.65 26.06 2.50
CA ARG A 271 -23.32 26.34 1.22
C ARG A 271 -22.34 26.96 0.23
N GLY A 272 -22.31 26.44 -1.00
CA GLY A 272 -21.56 27.04 -2.12
C GLY A 272 -20.03 26.92 -2.05
N LEU A 273 -19.50 26.25 -1.02
CA LEU A 273 -18.08 26.01 -0.81
C LEU A 273 -17.69 24.66 -1.40
N VAL A 274 -17.16 24.66 -2.62
CA VAL A 274 -16.83 23.46 -3.39
C VAL A 274 -15.47 23.65 -4.04
N ALA A 275 -14.64 22.60 -4.01
CA ALA A 275 -13.34 22.54 -4.66
C ALA A 275 -13.48 22.66 -6.18
N SER A 276 -12.74 23.60 -6.79
CA SER A 276 -12.73 23.85 -8.23
C SER A 276 -11.84 22.87 -9.01
N ALA A 277 -10.82 22.33 -8.35
CA ALA A 277 -9.91 21.30 -8.86
C ALA A 277 -9.42 20.41 -7.71
N ALA A 278 -8.81 19.27 -8.03
CA ALA A 278 -8.17 18.44 -7.02
C ALA A 278 -6.91 19.13 -6.45
N GLY A 279 -6.68 19.01 -5.14
CA GLY A 279 -5.51 19.58 -4.49
C GLY A 279 -5.71 19.83 -3.00
N GLU A 280 -4.70 20.45 -2.38
CA GLU A 280 -4.77 20.90 -0.99
C GLU A 280 -5.48 22.25 -0.89
N TYR A 281 -6.27 22.45 0.16
CA TYR A 281 -7.01 23.66 0.44
C TYR A 281 -6.74 24.06 1.89
N ARG A 282 -6.37 25.32 2.11
CA ARG A 282 -6.25 25.87 3.46
C ARG A 282 -7.63 26.26 3.96
N ILE A 283 -8.03 25.69 5.09
CA ILE A 283 -9.28 26.03 5.79
C ILE A 283 -8.95 26.88 7.00
N ARG A 284 -9.59 28.04 7.11
CA ARG A 284 -9.52 28.93 8.28
C ARG A 284 -10.91 29.15 8.82
N PHE A 285 -11.13 29.09 10.12
CA PHE A 285 -12.46 29.28 10.70
C PHE A 285 -12.39 29.85 12.10
N ALA A 286 -13.42 30.59 12.51
CA ALA A 286 -13.57 31.00 13.90
C ALA A 286 -14.67 30.17 14.57
N ALA A 287 -14.35 29.63 15.73
CA ALA A 287 -15.25 28.78 16.50
C ALA A 287 -14.96 28.87 18.01
N ARG A 288 -15.91 28.38 18.80
CA ARG A 288 -15.78 28.17 20.25
C ARG A 288 -16.57 26.94 20.70
N ALA A 289 -16.07 26.23 21.71
CA ALA A 289 -16.77 25.14 22.35
C ALA A 289 -17.84 25.70 23.31
N VAL A 290 -19.04 25.14 23.20
CA VAL A 290 -20.23 25.63 23.88
C VAL A 290 -21.04 24.49 24.47
N VAL A 291 -21.87 24.82 25.46
CA VAL A 291 -22.88 23.93 26.02
C VAL A 291 -24.26 24.49 25.66
N GLN A 292 -25.10 23.65 25.06
CA GLN A 292 -26.51 23.94 24.83
C GLN A 292 -27.31 23.69 26.10
N LEU A 293 -28.08 24.70 26.50
CA LEU A 293 -29.08 24.63 27.57
C LEU A 293 -30.47 24.18 27.05
N PRO A 294 -31.42 23.83 27.95
CA PRO A 294 -32.78 23.42 27.57
C PRO A 294 -33.58 24.44 26.74
N ASP A 295 -33.28 25.73 26.90
CA ASP A 295 -33.86 26.86 26.17
C ASP A 295 -33.12 27.22 24.86
N TYR A 296 -32.11 26.42 24.48
CA TYR A 296 -31.19 26.67 23.36
C TYR A 296 -30.28 27.89 23.52
N ALA A 297 -30.16 28.48 24.72
CA ALA A 297 -29.08 29.41 25.00
C ALA A 297 -27.72 28.66 25.04
N LEU A 298 -26.65 29.39 24.72
CA LEU A 298 -25.28 28.86 24.75
C LEU A 298 -24.51 29.39 25.95
N GLN A 299 -23.88 28.48 26.69
CA GLN A 299 -22.83 28.79 27.65
C GLN A 299 -21.47 28.35 27.10
N ALA A 300 -20.38 28.91 27.64
CA ALA A 300 -19.04 28.42 27.33
C ALA A 300 -18.86 26.99 27.89
N ALA A 301 -18.18 26.12 27.14
CA ALA A 301 -17.89 24.78 27.64
C ALA A 301 -16.80 24.79 28.72
N LEU A 302 -16.77 23.78 29.60
CA LEU A 302 -15.67 23.58 30.56
C LEU A 302 -14.47 22.86 29.93
N HIS A 303 -14.67 22.20 28.80
CA HIS A 303 -13.70 21.37 28.12
C HIS A 303 -13.73 21.64 26.61
N PRO A 304 -12.61 21.47 25.89
CA PRO A 304 -12.60 21.60 24.45
C PRO A 304 -13.41 20.49 23.78
N VAL A 305 -13.90 20.77 22.57
CA VAL A 305 -14.58 19.79 21.72
C VAL A 305 -13.66 19.43 20.55
N PRO A 306 -13.16 18.18 20.47
CA PRO A 306 -12.33 17.74 19.35
C PRO A 306 -13.15 17.68 18.06
N MET A 307 -12.56 18.08 16.94
CA MET A 307 -13.16 17.96 15.61
C MET A 307 -12.14 17.63 14.52
N GLN A 308 -12.62 17.06 13.43
CA GLN A 308 -11.89 16.91 12.17
C GLN A 308 -12.83 17.27 11.01
N PHE A 309 -12.30 17.73 9.87
CA PHE A 309 -13.11 17.84 8.66
C PHE A 309 -13.23 16.48 7.95
N ARG A 310 -14.27 16.33 7.13
CA ARG A 310 -14.44 15.19 6.24
C ARG A 310 -14.64 15.70 4.82
N ALA A 311 -13.82 15.28 3.87
CA ALA A 311 -14.09 15.53 2.46
C ALA A 311 -15.31 14.70 2.03
N ARG A 312 -16.19 15.25 1.21
CA ARG A 312 -17.31 14.53 0.57
C ARG A 312 -17.77 15.23 -0.70
N ARG A 313 -18.53 14.55 -1.57
CA ARG A 313 -19.30 15.25 -2.60
C ARG A 313 -20.52 15.96 -1.97
N PRO A 314 -20.86 17.21 -2.38
CA PRO A 314 -22.08 17.90 -1.97
C PRO A 314 -23.32 17.11 -2.43
N SER A 315 -24.03 16.52 -1.48
CA SER A 315 -25.14 15.60 -1.77
C SER A 315 -26.19 15.65 -0.66
N ASN A 316 -27.30 14.92 -0.85
CA ASN A 316 -28.37 14.85 0.15
C ASN A 316 -27.99 13.90 1.30
N HIS A 317 -28.79 13.91 2.38
CA HIS A 317 -28.39 13.30 3.65
C HIS A 317 -28.31 11.77 3.65
N ASP A 318 -28.95 11.13 2.68
CA ASP A 318 -28.94 9.68 2.47
C ASP A 318 -27.76 9.20 1.60
N ILE A 319 -27.07 10.11 0.92
CA ILE A 319 -25.99 9.76 -0.03
C ILE A 319 -24.64 9.86 0.68
N ALA A 320 -24.12 8.71 1.09
CA ALA A 320 -22.77 8.57 1.66
C ALA A 320 -21.74 8.26 0.55
N ALA A 321 -21.52 9.22 -0.36
CA ALA A 321 -20.52 9.11 -1.42
C ALA A 321 -19.22 9.84 -1.05
N ASP A 322 -18.09 9.14 -1.25
CA ASP A 322 -16.72 9.66 -1.18
C ASP A 322 -16.38 10.38 0.14
N ILE A 323 -16.91 9.89 1.27
CA ILE A 323 -16.68 10.54 2.57
C ILE A 323 -15.42 10.01 3.25
N ARG A 324 -14.36 10.82 3.27
CA ARG A 324 -13.07 10.51 3.91
C ARG A 324 -12.67 11.58 4.95
N PRO A 325 -12.05 11.21 6.09
CA PRO A 325 -11.48 12.20 7.02
C PRO A 325 -10.39 13.02 6.32
N THR A 326 -10.24 14.30 6.68
CA THR A 326 -9.22 15.18 6.10
C THR A 326 -8.88 16.34 7.02
N GLY A 327 -7.64 16.84 6.91
CA GLY A 327 -7.08 17.78 7.88
C GLY A 327 -6.81 17.15 9.24
N ASP A 328 -6.27 17.96 10.13
CA ASP A 328 -5.84 17.55 11.46
C ASP A 328 -7.03 17.41 12.43
N LEU A 329 -6.80 16.73 13.56
CA LEU A 329 -7.71 16.79 14.69
C LEU A 329 -7.46 18.10 15.45
N ILE A 330 -8.51 18.89 15.65
CA ILE A 330 -8.47 20.23 16.23
C ILE A 330 -9.32 20.25 17.50
N ASP A 331 -8.72 20.59 18.63
CA ASP A 331 -9.43 20.83 19.89
C ASP A 331 -9.98 22.26 19.92
N ILE A 332 -11.28 22.41 19.69
CA ILE A 332 -11.95 23.72 19.77
C ILE A 332 -12.09 24.10 21.23
N GLN A 333 -11.52 25.24 21.61
CA GLN A 333 -11.46 25.73 22.98
C GLN A 333 -12.75 26.47 23.37
N PRO A 334 -13.08 26.60 24.67
CA PRO A 334 -14.23 27.39 25.13
C PRO A 334 -14.19 28.87 24.72
N GLU A 335 -12.99 29.44 24.63
CA GLU A 335 -12.77 30.80 24.17
C GLU A 335 -12.95 30.92 22.64
N ASN A 336 -13.22 32.14 22.17
CA ASN A 336 -13.29 32.42 20.72
C ASN A 336 -11.91 32.26 20.07
N GLY A 337 -11.69 31.12 19.39
CA GLY A 337 -10.47 30.83 18.64
C GLY A 337 -10.61 31.08 17.14
N ILE A 338 -9.47 31.31 16.48
CA ILE A 338 -9.32 31.17 15.02
C ILE A 338 -8.42 29.96 14.78
N TYR A 339 -8.92 29.01 14.00
CA TYR A 339 -8.27 27.75 13.69
C TYR A 339 -7.89 27.70 12.21
N GLU A 340 -6.81 26.99 11.90
CA GLU A 340 -6.31 26.77 10.55
C GLU A 340 -5.88 25.30 10.39
N THR A 341 -6.21 24.68 9.26
CA THR A 341 -5.73 23.35 8.87
C THR A 341 -5.71 23.23 7.34
N THR A 342 -5.00 22.25 6.80
CA THR A 342 -4.96 21.96 5.37
C THR A 342 -5.70 20.66 5.08
N VAL A 343 -6.68 20.72 4.16
CA VAL A 343 -7.47 19.57 3.74
C VAL A 343 -7.17 19.24 2.28
N TYR A 344 -7.15 17.95 1.92
CA TYR A 344 -7.11 17.54 0.52
C TYR A 344 -8.54 17.34 0.01
N LEU A 345 -8.87 17.93 -1.13
CA LEU A 345 -10.18 17.78 -1.79
C LEU A 345 -9.98 17.40 -3.26
N GLU A 346 -10.82 16.52 -3.77
CA GLU A 346 -10.95 16.31 -5.22
C GLU A 346 -11.83 17.40 -5.85
N SER A 347 -11.77 17.54 -7.18
CA SER A 347 -12.68 18.43 -7.90
C SER A 347 -14.15 18.08 -7.60
N GLY A 348 -14.94 19.10 -7.25
CA GLY A 348 -16.35 18.93 -6.89
C GLY A 348 -16.61 18.47 -5.45
N GLN A 349 -15.60 18.24 -4.60
CA GLN A 349 -15.80 17.94 -3.18
C GLN A 349 -15.99 19.20 -2.31
N THR A 350 -16.53 19.01 -1.11
CA THR A 350 -16.68 19.99 -0.03
C THR A 350 -16.21 19.39 1.29
N ILE A 351 -16.07 20.23 2.32
CA ILE A 351 -15.81 19.82 3.70
C ILE A 351 -17.12 19.67 4.49
N GLU A 352 -17.23 18.59 5.26
CA GLU A 352 -18.25 18.34 6.27
C GLU A 352 -17.64 18.49 7.67
N TYR A 353 -18.41 19.08 8.60
CA TYR A 353 -17.98 19.24 10.00
C TYR A 353 -18.07 17.91 10.74
N GLY A 354 -16.93 17.41 11.23
CA GLY A 354 -16.84 16.19 12.02
C GLY A 354 -16.48 16.44 13.48
N LEU A 355 -17.43 16.94 14.28
CA LEU A 355 -17.27 17.04 15.74
C LEU A 355 -17.19 15.63 16.35
N LEU A 356 -16.24 15.36 17.25
CA LEU A 356 -16.01 14.03 17.80
C LEU A 356 -16.56 13.92 19.22
N GLY A 357 -16.99 12.72 19.62
CA GLY A 357 -17.51 12.44 20.96
C GLY A 357 -18.93 12.97 21.25
N LEU A 358 -19.59 13.62 20.29
CA LEU A 358 -20.94 14.15 20.45
C LEU A 358 -22.03 13.11 20.11
N PRO A 359 -23.29 13.28 20.56
CA PRO A 359 -24.37 12.36 20.23
C PRO A 359 -24.62 12.24 18.71
N ASN A 360 -25.11 11.08 18.27
CA ASN A 360 -25.70 10.94 16.94
C ASN A 360 -27.22 10.72 17.08
N PRO A 361 -28.09 11.49 16.38
CA PRO A 361 -29.53 11.26 16.35
C PRO A 361 -29.86 9.84 15.93
N GLN A 362 -30.78 9.19 16.65
CA GLN A 362 -31.20 7.82 16.38
C GLN A 362 -32.55 7.81 15.67
N ILE A 363 -32.81 6.78 14.85
CA ILE A 363 -34.17 6.51 14.38
C ILE A 363 -35.07 6.31 15.61
N ASP A 364 -36.28 6.87 15.59
CA ASP A 364 -37.34 6.51 16.53
C ASP A 364 -37.54 4.98 16.56
N ALA A 365 -37.02 4.33 17.60
CA ALA A 365 -37.01 2.88 17.75
C ALA A 365 -38.42 2.28 17.88
N GLN A 366 -39.43 3.09 18.15
CA GLN A 366 -40.84 2.68 18.17
C GLN A 366 -41.52 2.89 16.81
N GLY A 367 -40.83 3.46 15.82
CA GLY A 367 -41.31 3.67 14.45
C GLY A 367 -42.47 4.65 14.30
N ARG A 368 -42.89 5.33 15.38
CA ARG A 368 -44.15 6.08 15.46
C ARG A 368 -44.12 7.38 14.65
N THR A 369 -42.95 8.00 14.53
CA THR A 369 -42.75 9.28 13.84
C THR A 369 -42.04 9.15 12.49
N GLY A 370 -41.37 8.02 12.24
CA GLY A 370 -40.48 7.83 11.09
C GLY A 370 -39.31 8.82 11.04
N TYR A 371 -39.01 9.54 12.13
CA TYR A 371 -38.04 10.63 12.17
C TYR A 371 -36.94 10.39 13.20
N TYR A 372 -35.84 11.14 13.08
CA TYR A 372 -34.70 11.00 13.98
C TYR A 372 -34.89 11.80 15.27
N ARG A 373 -34.78 11.11 16.40
CA ARG A 373 -34.83 11.71 17.73
C ARG A 373 -33.41 12.03 18.21
N TYR A 374 -33.22 13.26 18.69
CA TYR A 374 -32.01 13.60 19.43
C TYR A 374 -32.03 12.95 20.82
N PRO A 375 -30.92 12.42 21.34
CA PRO A 375 -30.87 11.85 22.68
C PRO A 375 -31.32 12.84 23.78
N PRO A 376 -31.76 12.36 24.96
CA PRO A 376 -32.10 13.23 26.08
C PRO A 376 -30.93 14.16 26.45
N LEU A 377 -31.23 15.44 26.74
CA LEU A 377 -30.22 16.41 27.15
C LEU A 377 -29.62 15.99 28.52
N PRO A 378 -28.28 16.03 28.71
CA PRO A 378 -27.69 15.91 30.03
C PRO A 378 -28.14 17.04 30.96
N ALA A 379 -28.07 16.80 32.29
CA ALA A 379 -28.44 17.81 33.29
C ALA A 379 -27.55 19.07 33.19
N ASP A 380 -26.26 18.88 32.92
CA ASP A 380 -25.27 19.96 32.75
C ASP A 380 -25.26 20.54 31.32
N GLY A 381 -26.29 20.23 30.51
CA GLY A 381 -26.39 20.63 29.12
C GLY A 381 -25.57 19.77 28.15
N GLN A 382 -25.63 20.11 26.86
CA GLN A 382 -25.05 19.30 25.78
C GLN A 382 -23.84 20.00 25.14
N PRO A 383 -22.62 19.41 25.17
CA PRO A 383 -21.46 19.98 24.49
C PRO A 383 -21.64 20.02 22.96
N GLY A 384 -21.06 21.04 22.34
CA GLY A 384 -21.02 21.27 20.90
C GLY A 384 -20.11 22.44 20.52
N VAL A 385 -20.19 22.90 19.28
CA VAL A 385 -19.35 23.98 18.75
C VAL A 385 -20.21 25.04 18.08
N ALA A 386 -19.95 26.32 18.39
CA ALA A 386 -20.47 27.46 17.66
C ALA A 386 -19.43 27.96 16.65
N PHE A 387 -19.79 27.99 15.37
CA PHE A 387 -18.96 28.48 14.26
C PHE A 387 -19.43 29.88 13.82
N ARG A 388 -18.52 30.83 13.69
CA ARG A 388 -18.84 32.21 13.27
C ARG A 388 -18.67 32.45 11.78
N TRP A 389 -17.57 31.95 11.24
CA TRP A 389 -17.24 32.02 9.82
C TRP A 389 -16.26 30.91 9.46
N LEU A 390 -16.23 30.55 8.19
CA LEU A 390 -15.27 29.61 7.61
C LEU A 390 -14.79 30.14 6.26
N GLU A 391 -13.50 29.96 5.97
CA GLU A 391 -12.79 30.40 4.79
C GLU A 391 -12.05 29.21 4.19
N MET A 392 -12.20 29.00 2.88
CA MET A 392 -11.48 27.98 2.12
C MET A 392 -10.68 28.67 1.03
N ALA A 393 -9.36 28.48 1.05
CA ALA A 393 -8.43 29.03 0.08
C ALA A 393 -7.68 27.89 -0.63
N GLY A 394 -7.96 27.70 -1.92
CA GLY A 394 -7.26 26.71 -2.73
C GLY A 394 -7.79 26.52 -4.15
N PRO A 395 -7.24 25.56 -4.91
CA PRO A 395 -6.16 24.67 -4.49
C PRO A 395 -4.86 25.44 -4.21
N GLN A 396 -4.00 24.92 -3.34
CA GLN A 396 -2.64 25.40 -3.14
C GLN A 396 -1.85 25.09 -4.41
N VAL A 397 -1.37 26.14 -5.08
CA VAL A 397 -0.65 26.01 -6.34
C VAL A 397 0.80 25.60 -6.05
N PRO A 398 1.31 24.49 -6.62
CA PRO A 398 2.72 24.13 -6.49
C PRO A 398 3.63 25.25 -7.01
N ARG A 399 4.82 25.40 -6.43
CA ARG A 399 5.80 26.44 -6.83
C ARG A 399 6.24 26.34 -8.30
N GLU A 400 6.15 25.14 -8.86
CA GLU A 400 6.56 24.79 -10.22
C GLU A 400 5.44 23.96 -10.88
N TRP A 401 5.18 24.23 -12.15
CA TRP A 401 4.21 23.50 -12.97
C TRP A 401 4.93 22.91 -14.19
N PRO A 402 4.67 21.64 -14.59
CA PRO A 402 3.74 20.68 -13.98
C PRO A 402 4.13 20.23 -12.55
N PRO A 403 3.18 19.69 -11.75
CA PRO A 403 3.44 19.28 -10.37
C PRO A 403 4.51 18.19 -10.28
N ALA A 404 5.10 18.02 -9.09
CA ALA A 404 6.15 17.02 -8.85
C ALA A 404 5.74 15.61 -9.31
N SER A 405 4.49 15.22 -9.06
CA SER A 405 3.92 13.93 -9.48
C SER A 405 3.94 13.72 -11.00
N HIS A 406 3.61 14.75 -11.78
CA HIS A 406 3.70 14.67 -13.24
C HIS A 406 5.16 14.58 -13.70
N ARG A 407 6.07 15.32 -13.07
CA ARG A 407 7.51 15.29 -13.39
C ARG A 407 8.21 13.99 -12.94
N VAL A 408 7.65 13.22 -12.01
CA VAL A 408 8.08 11.82 -11.78
C VAL A 408 7.88 11.02 -13.07
N LEU A 409 6.74 11.17 -13.75
CA LEU A 409 6.39 10.38 -14.93
C LEU A 409 7.03 10.89 -16.23
N PHE A 410 7.09 12.20 -16.44
CA PHE A 410 7.42 12.77 -17.75
C PHE A 410 8.63 13.71 -17.75
N ASP A 411 9.31 13.85 -16.60
CA ASP A 411 10.50 14.71 -16.46
C ASP A 411 10.15 16.15 -16.89
N ASP A 412 10.93 16.77 -17.78
CA ASP A 412 10.71 18.15 -18.24
C ASP A 412 9.85 18.28 -19.53
N LEU A 413 9.15 17.21 -19.96
CA LEU A 413 8.39 17.22 -21.23
C LEU A 413 7.05 18.02 -21.21
N GLY A 414 6.74 18.71 -20.11
CA GLY A 414 5.55 19.56 -19.99
C GLY A 414 4.22 18.81 -19.93
N SER A 415 3.13 19.57 -19.79
CA SER A 415 1.76 19.07 -19.69
C SER A 415 0.87 19.92 -20.60
N PRO A 416 0.47 19.45 -21.80
CA PRO A 416 0.57 18.08 -22.30
C PRO A 416 2.01 17.68 -22.66
N VAL A 417 2.26 16.37 -22.57
CA VAL A 417 3.58 15.76 -22.80
C VAL A 417 3.95 15.84 -24.27
N ALA A 418 4.97 16.63 -24.62
CA ALA A 418 5.44 16.81 -25.99
C ALA A 418 6.92 16.38 -26.13
N SER A 419 7.27 15.74 -27.25
CA SER A 419 8.65 15.35 -27.57
C SER A 419 8.91 15.44 -29.08
N THR A 420 10.13 15.84 -29.44
CA THR A 420 10.63 15.84 -30.82
C THR A 420 11.19 14.48 -31.25
N ASN A 421 11.40 13.53 -30.32
CA ASN A 421 11.79 12.16 -30.60
C ASN A 421 11.13 11.19 -29.61
N PRO A 422 9.85 10.85 -29.83
CA PRO A 422 9.06 10.09 -28.86
C PRO A 422 9.64 8.71 -28.50
N GLU A 423 10.21 7.97 -29.45
CA GLU A 423 10.82 6.66 -29.13
C GLU A 423 12.07 6.78 -28.25
N ARG A 424 12.92 7.79 -28.48
CA ARG A 424 14.10 8.03 -27.65
C ARG A 424 13.72 8.44 -26.24
N ASP A 425 12.76 9.37 -26.12
CA ASP A 425 12.27 9.81 -24.80
C ASP A 425 11.52 8.71 -24.07
N ALA A 426 10.72 7.89 -24.77
CA ALA A 426 10.06 6.74 -24.19
C ALA A 426 11.05 5.79 -23.49
N ARG A 427 12.14 5.40 -24.17
CA ARG A 427 13.16 4.52 -23.59
C ARG A 427 13.89 5.19 -22.40
N ARG A 428 14.24 6.46 -22.54
CA ARG A 428 14.88 7.26 -21.47
C ARG A 428 14.02 7.35 -20.22
N LEU A 429 12.73 7.67 -20.39
CA LEU A 429 11.77 7.84 -19.31
C LEU A 429 11.40 6.50 -18.67
N MET A 430 11.23 5.43 -19.46
CA MET A 430 11.00 4.08 -18.93
C MET A 430 12.14 3.62 -18.01
N ARG A 431 13.41 3.77 -18.45
CA ARG A 431 14.58 3.47 -17.60
C ARG A 431 14.61 4.35 -16.35
N ARG A 432 14.40 5.66 -16.48
CA ARG A 432 14.39 6.61 -15.35
C ARG A 432 13.31 6.27 -14.32
N PHE A 433 12.13 5.85 -14.75
CA PHE A 433 11.06 5.42 -13.87
C PHE A 433 11.39 4.10 -13.17
N ILE A 434 11.84 3.09 -13.91
CA ILE A 434 12.26 1.80 -13.32
C ILE A 434 13.38 2.00 -12.29
N HIS A 435 14.41 2.81 -12.58
CA HIS A 435 15.47 3.12 -11.62
C HIS A 435 15.01 3.85 -10.36
N ARG A 436 13.83 4.50 -10.37
CA ARG A 436 13.23 5.13 -9.18
C ARG A 436 12.28 4.20 -8.44
N ALA A 437 11.61 3.29 -9.15
CA ALA A 437 10.58 2.41 -8.62
C ALA A 437 11.12 1.05 -8.14
N ALA A 438 12.19 0.55 -8.76
CA ALA A 438 12.83 -0.70 -8.39
C ALA A 438 13.57 -0.57 -7.06
N ARG A 439 13.49 -1.60 -6.22
CA ARG A 439 14.21 -1.67 -4.94
C ARG A 439 15.63 -2.21 -5.07
N GLU A 440 15.91 -2.85 -6.20
CA GLU A 440 17.19 -3.46 -6.56
C GLU A 440 17.50 -3.19 -8.05
N PRO A 441 18.76 -3.34 -8.51
CA PRO A 441 19.12 -3.18 -9.91
C PRO A 441 18.38 -4.18 -10.81
N VAL A 442 17.59 -3.66 -11.77
CA VAL A 442 16.83 -4.50 -12.72
C VAL A 442 17.75 -5.03 -13.83
N PRO A 443 17.68 -6.33 -14.19
CA PRO A 443 18.41 -6.91 -15.32
C PRO A 443 18.17 -6.18 -16.66
N ALA A 444 19.19 -6.16 -17.52
CA ALA A 444 19.18 -5.38 -18.76
C ALA A 444 18.19 -5.91 -19.82
N ASP A 445 17.97 -7.24 -19.84
CA ASP A 445 16.96 -7.94 -20.63
C ASP A 445 15.54 -7.63 -20.15
N ALA A 446 15.31 -7.65 -18.83
CA ALA A 446 14.03 -7.23 -18.25
C ALA A 446 13.71 -5.75 -18.57
N LEU A 447 14.69 -4.84 -18.44
CA LEU A 447 14.54 -3.44 -18.88
C LEU A 447 14.16 -3.34 -20.36
N ALA A 448 14.82 -4.11 -21.24
CA ALA A 448 14.56 -4.09 -22.67
C ALA A 448 13.13 -4.58 -23.04
N ALA A 449 12.56 -5.51 -22.27
CA ALA A 449 11.17 -5.95 -22.45
C ALA A 449 10.18 -4.81 -22.21
N PHE A 450 10.31 -4.07 -21.11
CA PHE A 450 9.44 -2.92 -20.81
C PHE A 450 9.59 -1.78 -21.83
N GLU A 451 10.81 -1.47 -22.28
CA GLU A 451 11.00 -0.49 -23.35
C GLU A 451 10.34 -0.91 -24.67
N THR A 452 10.40 -2.21 -24.99
CA THR A 452 9.81 -2.76 -26.21
C THR A 452 8.28 -2.67 -26.17
N LEU A 453 7.67 -2.85 -24.99
CA LEU A 453 6.24 -2.61 -24.79
C LEU A 453 5.87 -1.14 -25.08
N VAL A 454 6.59 -0.18 -24.52
CA VAL A 454 6.30 1.27 -24.72
C VAL A 454 6.47 1.66 -26.20
N VAL A 455 7.52 1.19 -26.86
CA VAL A 455 7.74 1.48 -28.29
C VAL A 455 6.70 0.80 -29.18
N SER A 456 6.26 -0.43 -28.86
CA SER A 456 5.12 -1.08 -29.52
C SER A 456 3.83 -0.26 -29.39
N CYS A 457 3.57 0.32 -28.21
CA CYS A 457 2.44 1.23 -27.99
C CYS A 457 2.53 2.49 -28.87
N LEU A 458 3.71 3.11 -29.00
CA LEU A 458 3.94 4.26 -29.90
C LEU A 458 3.71 3.88 -31.37
N GLN A 459 4.25 2.75 -31.82
CA GLN A 459 4.12 2.26 -33.20
C GLN A 459 2.67 1.92 -33.58
N ARG A 460 1.83 1.63 -32.58
CA ARG A 460 0.37 1.45 -32.71
C ARG A 460 -0.42 2.77 -32.68
N GLY A 461 0.26 3.92 -32.66
CA GLY A 461 -0.35 5.25 -32.72
C GLY A 461 -0.84 5.81 -31.39
N LEU A 462 -0.45 5.24 -30.24
CA LEU A 462 -0.74 5.86 -28.94
C LEU A 462 0.18 7.08 -28.72
N PRO A 463 -0.31 8.17 -28.11
CA PRO A 463 0.52 9.31 -27.75
C PRO A 463 1.53 8.92 -26.66
N LEU A 464 2.64 9.67 -26.58
CA LEU A 464 3.77 9.36 -25.70
C LEU A 464 3.39 9.19 -24.23
N SER A 465 2.46 10.01 -23.72
CA SER A 465 1.92 9.89 -22.38
C SER A 465 1.29 8.51 -22.14
N GLU A 466 0.31 8.11 -22.97
CA GLU A 466 -0.40 6.83 -22.84
C GLU A 466 0.53 5.62 -23.02
N ALA A 467 1.48 5.69 -23.96
CA ALA A 467 2.47 4.64 -24.16
C ALA A 467 3.35 4.44 -22.93
N LEU A 468 3.80 5.53 -22.30
CA LEU A 468 4.56 5.50 -21.05
C LEU A 468 3.72 5.01 -19.86
N LEU A 469 2.47 5.48 -19.73
CA LEU A 469 1.59 5.01 -18.65
C LEU A 469 1.36 3.49 -18.72
N ALA A 470 1.19 2.93 -19.92
CA ALA A 470 1.09 1.47 -20.11
C ALA A 470 2.38 0.74 -19.70
N GLY A 471 3.56 1.29 -20.03
CA GLY A 471 4.84 0.75 -19.57
C GLY A 471 5.01 0.80 -18.05
N TYR A 472 4.70 1.94 -17.44
CA TYR A 472 4.76 2.13 -15.98
C TYR A 472 3.80 1.19 -15.26
N GLN A 473 2.55 1.06 -15.74
CA GLN A 473 1.58 0.11 -15.21
C GLN A 473 2.11 -1.33 -15.29
N ALA A 474 2.69 -1.72 -16.43
CA ALA A 474 3.28 -3.05 -16.60
C ALA A 474 4.42 -3.33 -15.63
N PHE A 475 5.30 -2.36 -15.38
CA PHE A 475 6.38 -2.50 -14.38
C PHE A 475 5.84 -2.56 -12.95
N LEU A 476 4.93 -1.65 -12.57
CA LEU A 476 4.32 -1.61 -11.24
C LEU A 476 3.48 -2.85 -10.91
N CYS A 477 3.08 -3.63 -11.93
CA CYS A 477 2.39 -4.91 -11.76
C CYS A 477 3.24 -6.15 -12.05
N SER A 478 4.56 -5.97 -12.27
CA SER A 478 5.51 -7.07 -12.43
C SER A 478 5.97 -7.65 -11.09
N ASP A 479 6.59 -8.83 -11.14
CA ASP A 479 7.27 -9.46 -10.01
C ASP A 479 8.33 -8.54 -9.37
N LEU A 480 9.13 -7.87 -10.21
CA LEU A 480 10.19 -6.92 -9.82
C LEU A 480 9.73 -5.73 -8.96
N PHE A 481 8.43 -5.38 -9.00
CA PHE A 481 7.87 -4.32 -8.15
C PHE A 481 6.89 -4.86 -7.10
N LEU A 482 6.05 -5.82 -7.44
CA LEU A 482 5.02 -6.32 -6.52
C LEU A 482 5.56 -7.24 -5.43
N PHE A 483 6.75 -7.83 -5.61
CA PHE A 483 7.33 -8.75 -4.65
C PHE A 483 8.55 -8.14 -3.96
N LEU A 484 8.73 -8.56 -2.72
CA LEU A 484 9.92 -8.33 -1.91
C LEU A 484 10.66 -9.66 -1.81
N GLN A 485 11.90 -9.65 -2.26
CA GLN A 485 12.89 -10.64 -1.87
C GLN A 485 13.45 -10.22 -0.50
N ASP A 486 13.71 -11.18 0.39
CA ASP A 486 14.45 -10.88 1.62
C ASP A 486 15.90 -10.58 1.23
N PRO A 487 16.51 -9.50 1.75
CA PRO A 487 17.85 -9.10 1.35
C PRO A 487 18.85 -10.23 1.63
N PRO A 488 19.81 -10.48 0.72
CA PRO A 488 20.87 -11.44 0.97
C PRO A 488 21.60 -11.07 2.27
N PRO A 489 21.98 -12.05 3.10
CA PRO A 489 22.54 -11.79 4.42
C PRO A 489 23.74 -10.83 4.35
N PHE A 490 23.59 -9.68 5.04
CA PHE A 490 24.59 -8.62 5.16
C PHE A 490 26.02 -9.15 5.23
N SER A 491 26.87 -8.74 4.29
CA SER A 491 28.32 -8.83 4.45
C SER A 491 28.71 -8.05 5.69
N ARG A 492 29.52 -8.65 6.57
CA ARG A 492 29.85 -8.08 7.88
C ARG A 492 30.72 -6.83 7.73
N HIS A 493 30.11 -5.65 7.77
CA HIS A 493 30.83 -4.46 8.23
C HIS A 493 31.15 -4.64 9.73
N PRO A 494 32.41 -4.43 10.17
CA PRO A 494 32.87 -4.85 11.51
C PRO A 494 32.38 -3.96 12.68
N SER A 495 31.47 -3.01 12.46
CA SER A 495 31.11 -1.97 13.43
C SER A 495 29.89 -2.28 14.32
N ILE A 496 29.12 -3.34 14.07
CA ILE A 496 27.95 -3.71 14.91
C ILE A 496 28.13 -5.10 15.50
N SER A 497 29.00 -5.16 16.52
CA SER A 497 29.16 -6.31 17.41
C SER A 497 28.49 -6.02 18.76
N ARG A 498 27.60 -6.92 19.17
CA ARG A 498 26.95 -7.00 20.50
C ARG A 498 25.99 -5.85 20.85
N ASN A 499 24.70 -6.09 20.61
CA ASN A 499 23.70 -5.91 21.67
C ASN A 499 22.58 -6.96 21.47
N PRO A 500 22.22 -7.74 22.51
CA PRO A 500 21.04 -8.60 22.44
C PRO A 500 19.78 -7.73 22.42
N CYS A 501 18.72 -8.24 21.79
CA CYS A 501 17.48 -7.51 21.55
C CYS A 501 16.84 -7.00 22.85
N ILE A 502 16.98 -5.70 23.14
CA ILE A 502 16.16 -5.00 24.14
C ILE A 502 14.99 -4.36 23.41
N SER A 503 13.81 -4.94 23.59
CA SER A 503 12.55 -4.34 23.19
C SER A 503 12.28 -3.08 24.02
N ARG A 504 12.23 -1.92 23.36
CA ARG A 504 11.53 -0.73 23.87
C ARG A 504 10.36 -0.41 22.95
N ASN A 505 9.24 -1.06 23.22
CA ASN A 505 7.96 -0.78 22.58
C ASN A 505 7.04 -0.09 23.61
N PRO A 506 6.83 1.23 23.54
CA PRO A 506 6.13 1.99 24.59
C PRO A 506 4.61 2.06 24.35
N TRP A 507 3.98 1.03 23.79
CA TRP A 507 2.52 0.98 23.60
C TRP A 507 1.94 -0.40 23.94
N ARG A 508 1.24 -0.48 25.08
CA ARG A 508 0.16 -1.43 25.33
C ARG A 508 -1.14 -0.64 25.39
N PRO A 509 -2.21 -1.15 24.78
CA PRO A 509 -3.39 -1.45 25.61
C PRO A 509 -3.77 -2.94 25.55
N THR A 510 -4.19 -3.45 26.69
CA THR A 510 -4.98 -4.67 26.80
C THR A 510 -6.44 -4.42 26.42
N LEU A 511 -7.09 -5.32 25.69
CA LEU A 511 -8.31 -6.04 26.14
C LEU A 511 -8.93 -6.96 25.07
N THR A 512 -9.06 -8.23 25.45
CA THR A 512 -10.15 -9.20 25.19
C THR A 512 -11.07 -9.07 23.96
N SER A 513 -10.91 -10.04 23.04
CA SER A 513 -11.95 -10.88 22.42
C SER A 513 -13.43 -10.44 22.39
N ARG A 514 -14.01 -10.38 21.18
CA ARG A 514 -14.99 -11.39 20.69
C ARG A 514 -15.28 -11.22 19.19
N SER A 515 -15.68 -12.31 18.56
CA SER A 515 -16.16 -12.44 17.18
C SER A 515 -17.45 -13.30 17.21
N PRO A 516 -18.05 -13.71 16.08
CA PRO A 516 -18.20 -13.09 14.75
C PRO A 516 -19.69 -12.97 14.34
N THR A 517 -20.00 -12.38 13.18
CA THR A 517 -20.94 -13.01 12.22
C THR A 517 -20.80 -12.41 10.82
N ALA A 518 -20.99 -13.24 9.80
CA ALA A 518 -20.94 -12.84 8.39
C ALA A 518 -22.35 -12.62 7.83
N LEU A 519 -22.47 -11.83 6.76
CA LEU A 519 -23.63 -11.92 5.87
C LEU A 519 -23.24 -11.67 4.40
N LEU A 520 -24.05 -12.25 3.52
CA LEU A 520 -23.65 -12.64 2.17
C LEU A 520 -23.94 -11.57 1.10
N TRP A 521 -23.17 -11.73 0.03
CA TRP A 521 -23.20 -11.00 -1.24
C TRP A 521 -24.60 -10.81 -1.85
N LYS A 522 -24.76 -9.72 -2.61
CA LYS A 522 -25.41 -9.78 -3.93
C LYS A 522 -24.70 -8.85 -4.93
N THR A 523 -24.50 -9.36 -6.13
CA THR A 523 -23.78 -8.73 -7.25
C THR A 523 -24.74 -8.05 -8.22
N SER A 524 -24.27 -6.99 -8.90
CA SER A 524 -24.73 -6.66 -10.25
C SER A 524 -23.79 -5.70 -10.99
N THR A 525 -23.16 -6.25 -12.04
CA THR A 525 -22.88 -5.61 -13.34
C THR A 525 -22.32 -4.18 -13.42
N CYS A 526 -21.05 -4.07 -13.82
CA CYS A 526 -20.71 -3.32 -15.04
C CYS A 526 -19.39 -3.84 -15.65
N TRP A 527 -19.50 -4.59 -16.75
CA TRP A 527 -18.38 -5.04 -17.57
C TRP A 527 -18.61 -4.47 -18.97
N GLU A 528 -17.77 -3.54 -19.42
CA GLU A 528 -17.49 -3.24 -20.85
C GLU A 528 -16.55 -2.03 -20.97
N ARG A 529 -15.23 -2.29 -20.91
CA ARG A 529 -14.17 -1.45 -21.54
C ARG A 529 -12.75 -2.04 -21.49
N GLY A 530 -12.43 -2.92 -20.53
CA GLY A 530 -11.08 -3.49 -20.36
C GLY A 530 -10.60 -4.50 -21.43
N ALA A 531 -11.45 -4.90 -22.38
CA ALA A 531 -11.19 -6.02 -23.29
C ALA A 531 -10.08 -5.81 -24.35
N ARG A 532 -9.44 -4.63 -24.42
CA ARG A 532 -8.39 -4.34 -25.42
C ARG A 532 -6.94 -4.47 -24.93
N VAL A 533 -6.70 -4.63 -23.63
CA VAL A 533 -5.33 -4.77 -23.08
C VAL A 533 -4.93 -6.24 -22.89
N ILE A 534 -5.88 -7.11 -22.53
CA ILE A 534 -5.63 -8.52 -22.17
C ILE A 534 -5.01 -9.34 -23.32
N ALA A 535 -5.26 -8.97 -24.58
CA ALA A 535 -4.70 -9.65 -25.75
C ALA A 535 -3.18 -9.47 -25.93
N VAL A 536 -2.52 -8.58 -25.18
CA VAL A 536 -1.07 -8.29 -25.32
C VAL A 536 -0.22 -9.15 -24.37
N TRP A 537 -0.81 -9.71 -23.31
CA TRP A 537 -0.07 -10.39 -22.23
C TRP A 537 0.18 -11.89 -22.46
N GLY A 538 -0.39 -12.47 -23.52
CA GLY A 538 -0.33 -13.91 -23.79
C GLY A 538 0.97 -14.44 -24.42
N THR A 539 2.04 -13.65 -24.47
CA THR A 539 3.25 -13.99 -25.24
C THR A 539 4.59 -13.61 -24.59
N VAL A 540 4.59 -13.09 -23.35
CA VAL A 540 5.80 -12.50 -22.72
C VAL A 540 6.08 -13.06 -21.31
N ILE A 541 5.35 -14.07 -20.86
CA ILE A 541 5.62 -14.79 -19.61
C ILE A 541 5.53 -16.30 -19.90
N PRO A 542 6.60 -17.08 -19.66
CA PRO A 542 6.57 -18.55 -19.79
C PRO A 542 5.78 -19.22 -18.65
#